data_AF-A0A428H5P7-F1
#
_entry.id   AF-A0A428H5P7-F1
#
_cell.length_a   1.000
_cell.length_b   1.000
_cell.length_c   1.000
_cell.angle_alpha   90.00
_cell.angle_beta   90.00
_cell.angle_gamma   90.00
#
_symmetry.space_group_name_H-M   'P 1'
#
loop_
_entity.id
_entity.type
_entity.pdbx_description
1 polymer ?
#
loop_
_entity_poly.entity_id
_entity_poly.type
_entity_poly.pdbx_seq_one_letter_code
_entity_poly.pdbx_strand_id
1 'polypeptide(L)'
;MINNYVKHGYLEKPLKKKYNRQQVARLIAITSLKTVFSIQDIAATLDMLNAQTQSEKLYNDFVDYMNGRKLEVTPIIASACQTLKLYQQTLAFIQVPEKEADNDELRA
;
A
#
# COMPACT_ATOMS: atom_id res chain seq x y z
N MET A 1 2.28 -13.92 8.84
CA MET A 1 1.80 -13.85 10.24
C MET A 1 2.04 -12.45 10.82
N ILE A 2 1.06 -11.85 11.50
CA ILE A 2 1.18 -10.50 12.11
C ILE A 2 2.33 -10.43 13.14
N ASN A 3 2.57 -11.53 13.87
CA ASN A 3 3.61 -11.61 14.89
C ASN A 3 5.02 -11.31 14.37
N ASN A 4 5.31 -11.54 13.08
CA ASN A 4 6.62 -11.22 12.53
C ASN A 4 6.86 -9.70 12.53
N TYR A 5 5.83 -8.90 12.25
CA TYR A 5 5.93 -7.44 12.30
C TYR A 5 6.13 -6.93 13.72
N VAL A 6 5.51 -7.59 14.71
CA VAL A 6 5.71 -7.26 16.14
C VAL A 6 7.10 -7.64 16.62
N LYS A 7 7.58 -8.85 16.28
CA LYS A 7 8.91 -9.33 16.68
C LYS A 7 10.05 -8.45 16.18
N HIS A 8 9.90 -7.89 14.98
CA HIS A 8 10.91 -7.03 14.36
C HIS A 8 10.68 -5.53 14.61
N GLY A 9 9.69 -5.15 15.43
CA GLY A 9 9.43 -3.75 15.80
C GLY A 9 8.71 -2.91 14.74
N TYR A 10 8.28 -3.49 13.63
CA TYR A 10 7.54 -2.80 12.57
C TYR A 10 6.09 -2.48 12.95
N LEU A 11 5.57 -3.16 13.95
CA LEU A 11 4.25 -2.94 14.53
C LEU A 11 4.36 -3.04 16.05
N GLU A 12 3.74 -2.11 16.78
CA GLU A 12 3.69 -2.17 18.23
C GLU A 12 2.95 -3.42 18.73
N LYS A 13 3.34 -3.90 19.90
CA LYS A 13 2.68 -5.05 20.55
C LYS A 13 1.21 -4.73 20.88
N PRO A 14 0.31 -5.72 20.80
CA PRO A 14 -1.10 -5.51 21.14
C PRO A 14 -1.28 -5.17 22.62
N LEU A 15 -2.27 -4.34 22.92
CA LEU A 15 -2.68 -4.00 24.28
C LEU A 15 -3.82 -4.93 24.72
N LYS A 16 -3.61 -5.73 25.77
CA LYS A 16 -4.58 -6.73 26.24
C LYS A 16 -5.10 -7.65 25.10
N LYS A 17 -4.18 -8.12 24.25
CA LYS A 17 -4.45 -8.94 23.05
C LYS A 17 -5.28 -8.24 21.95
N LYS A 18 -5.50 -6.93 22.05
CA LYS A 18 -6.20 -6.14 21.04
C LYS A 18 -5.26 -5.12 20.40
N TYR A 19 -5.39 -4.95 19.09
CA TYR A 19 -4.72 -3.87 18.38
C TYR A 19 -5.60 -2.63 18.37
N ASN A 20 -5.01 -1.46 18.61
CA ASN A 20 -5.72 -0.20 18.54
C ASN A 20 -5.83 0.30 17.09
N ARG A 21 -6.58 1.40 16.86
CA ARG A 21 -6.78 1.96 15.52
C ARG A 21 -5.47 2.34 14.83
N GLN A 22 -4.51 2.91 15.56
CA GLN A 22 -3.21 3.31 15.00
C GLN A 22 -2.40 2.11 14.53
N GLN A 23 -2.38 1.02 15.31
CA GLN A 23 -1.72 -0.23 14.96
C GLN A 23 -2.37 -0.87 13.72
N VAL A 24 -3.70 -0.86 13.63
CA VAL A 24 -4.41 -1.36 12.45
C VAL A 24 -4.13 -0.49 11.22
N ALA A 25 -4.14 0.84 11.34
CA ALA A 25 -3.80 1.76 10.26
C ALA A 25 -2.38 1.53 9.74
N ARG A 26 -1.41 1.41 10.65
CA ARG A 26 -0.01 1.08 10.33
C ARG A 26 0.10 -0.26 9.61
N LEU A 27 -0.62 -1.28 10.08
CA LEU A 27 -0.64 -2.59 9.45
C LEU A 27 -1.19 -2.53 8.01
N ILE A 28 -2.28 -1.80 7.79
CA ILE A 28 -2.87 -1.63 6.45
C ILE A 28 -1.84 -1.00 5.50
N ALA A 29 -1.21 0.11 5.91
CA ALA A 29 -0.18 0.78 5.12
C ALA A 29 0.99 -0.17 4.78
N ILE A 30 1.49 -0.93 5.76
CA ILE A 30 2.54 -1.94 5.54
C ILE A 30 2.11 -2.96 4.50
N THR A 31 0.90 -3.51 4.63
CA THR A 31 0.42 -4.56 3.71
C THR A 31 0.23 -4.05 2.28
N SER A 32 -0.21 -2.81 2.09
CA SER A 32 -0.36 -2.21 0.76
C SER A 32 1.00 -1.96 0.11
N LEU A 33 1.95 -1.38 0.85
CA LEU A 33 3.23 -0.93 0.32
C LEU A 33 4.24 -2.07 0.11
N LYS A 34 4.10 -3.20 0.81
CA LYS A 34 5.04 -4.33 0.72
C LYS A 34 5.12 -4.98 -0.67
N THR A 35 4.17 -4.69 -1.55
CA THR A 35 4.20 -5.14 -2.95
C THR A 35 5.30 -4.44 -3.77
N VAL A 36 5.71 -3.25 -3.36
CA VAL A 36 6.63 -2.38 -4.10
C VAL A 36 7.85 -1.93 -3.29
N PHE A 37 7.76 -1.92 -1.96
CA PHE A 37 8.83 -1.46 -1.08
C PHE A 37 9.28 -2.54 -0.10
N SER A 38 10.54 -2.48 0.31
CA SER A 38 11.05 -3.35 1.37
C SER A 38 10.40 -3.01 2.72
N ILE A 39 10.31 -3.98 3.62
CA ILE A 39 9.72 -3.73 4.95
C ILE A 39 10.52 -2.70 5.77
N GLN A 40 11.82 -2.60 5.53
CA GLN A 40 12.71 -1.65 6.22
C GLN A 40 12.42 -0.23 5.74
N ASP A 41 12.30 -0.02 4.44
CA ASP A 41 11.98 1.30 3.86
C ASP A 41 10.58 1.77 4.28
N ILE A 42 9.60 0.86 4.31
CA ILE A 42 8.26 1.14 4.79
C ILE A 42 8.30 1.59 6.25
N ALA A 43 9.02 0.87 7.11
CA ALA A 43 9.12 1.22 8.53
C ALA A 43 9.75 2.60 8.74
N ALA A 44 10.89 2.86 8.08
CA ALA A 44 11.57 4.16 8.15
C ALA A 44 10.68 5.31 7.67
N THR A 45 9.93 5.09 6.58
CA THR A 45 8.98 6.09 6.04
C THR A 45 7.86 6.39 7.03
N LEU A 46 7.26 5.37 7.63
CA LEU A 46 6.17 5.53 8.58
C LEU A 46 6.64 6.18 9.89
N ASP A 47 7.85 5.87 10.35
CA ASP A 47 8.42 6.46 11.56
C ASP A 47 8.79 7.95 11.35
N MET A 48 9.35 8.29 10.18
CA MET A 48 9.58 9.69 9.79
C MET A 48 8.27 10.50 9.78
N LEU A 49 7.20 9.93 9.21
CA LEU A 49 5.90 10.59 9.14
C LEU A 49 5.28 10.77 10.53
N ASN A 50 5.32 9.74 11.38
CA ASN A 50 4.76 9.81 12.75
C ASN A 50 5.46 10.86 13.63
N ALA A 51 6.74 11.14 13.41
CA ALA A 51 7.47 12.19 14.16
C ALA A 51 7.00 13.62 13.78
N GLN A 52 6.42 13.79 12.59
CA GLN A 52 6.11 15.11 12.02
C GLN A 52 4.62 15.46 12.10
N THR A 53 3.72 14.50 12.27
CA THR A 53 2.27 14.73 12.17
C THR A 53 1.46 13.69 12.95
N GLN A 54 0.23 14.03 13.34
CA GLN A 54 -0.73 13.10 13.93
C GLN A 54 -1.00 11.92 12.97
N SER A 55 -0.74 10.70 13.45
CA SER A 55 -0.81 9.44 12.68
C SER A 55 -2.15 9.22 11.95
N GLU A 56 -3.26 9.70 12.52
CA GLU A 56 -4.58 9.65 11.91
C GLU A 56 -4.68 10.48 10.63
N LYS A 57 -4.16 11.71 10.64
CA LYS A 57 -4.19 12.60 9.47
C LYS A 57 -3.40 12.01 8.31
N LEU A 58 -2.22 11.43 8.60
CA LEU A 58 -1.36 10.82 7.59
C LEU A 58 -2.00 9.60 6.94
N TYR A 59 -2.66 8.76 7.75
CA TYR A 59 -3.39 7.61 7.22
C TYR A 59 -4.57 8.06 6.36
N ASN A 60 -5.33 9.06 6.80
CA ASN A 60 -6.44 9.62 6.01
C ASN A 60 -5.94 10.24 4.70
N ASP A 61 -4.84 11.00 4.73
CA ASP A 61 -4.19 11.57 3.56
C ASP A 61 -3.76 10.46 2.57
N PHE A 62 -3.18 9.37 3.06
CA PHE A 62 -2.85 8.18 2.27
C PHE A 62 -4.08 7.55 1.61
N VAL A 63 -5.14 7.29 2.38
CA VAL A 63 -6.37 6.66 1.87
C VAL A 63 -7.08 7.57 0.87
N ASP A 64 -7.17 8.87 1.15
CA ASP A 64 -7.83 9.82 0.26
C ASP A 64 -7.08 9.98 -1.06
N TYR A 65 -5.75 10.04 -1.03
CA TYR A 65 -4.94 10.10 -2.24
C TYR A 65 -5.01 8.81 -3.06
N MET A 66 -4.96 7.65 -2.41
CA MET A 66 -5.14 6.36 -3.08
C MET A 66 -6.49 6.28 -3.81
N ASN A 67 -7.55 6.78 -3.18
CA ASN A 67 -8.91 6.79 -3.74
C ASN A 67 -9.21 8.00 -4.66
N GLY A 68 -8.24 8.88 -4.93
CA GLY A 68 -8.45 10.05 -5.79
C GLY A 68 -9.36 11.12 -5.20
N ARG A 69 -9.62 11.08 -3.88
CA ARG A 69 -10.45 12.06 -3.15
C ARG A 69 -9.67 13.31 -2.76
N LYS A 70 -8.34 13.23 -2.75
CA LYS A 70 -7.43 14.33 -2.39
C LYS A 70 -6.23 14.35 -3.32
N LEU A 71 -5.88 15.52 -3.84
CA LEU A 71 -4.76 15.73 -4.76
C LEU A 71 -3.51 16.26 -4.06
N GLU A 72 -3.67 17.00 -2.97
CA GLU A 72 -2.58 17.62 -2.23
C GLU A 72 -2.29 16.87 -0.92
N VAL A 73 -1.17 16.17 -0.87
CA VAL A 73 -0.66 15.49 0.32
C VAL A 73 0.84 15.73 0.42
N THR A 74 1.48 15.27 1.50
CA THR A 74 2.94 15.39 1.59
C THR A 74 3.61 14.66 0.43
N PRO A 75 4.74 15.18 -0.11
CA PRO A 75 5.39 14.60 -1.28
C PRO A 75 5.70 13.10 -1.13
N ILE A 76 6.07 12.68 0.09
CA ILE A 76 6.37 11.28 0.38
C ILE A 76 5.13 10.36 0.26
N ILE A 77 3.94 10.83 0.71
CA ILE A 77 2.69 10.08 0.55
C ILE A 77 2.32 10.02 -0.94
N ALA A 78 2.42 11.14 -1.65
CA ALA A 78 2.11 11.19 -3.08
C ALA A 78 3.00 10.22 -3.87
N SER A 79 4.32 10.28 -3.69
CA SER A 79 5.27 9.41 -4.37
C SER A 79 5.05 7.94 -4.05
N ALA A 80 4.88 7.56 -2.77
CA ALA A 80 4.65 6.17 -2.39
C ALA A 80 3.35 5.60 -3.00
N CYS A 81 2.27 6.39 -3.01
CA CYS A 81 1.01 5.98 -3.62
C CYS A 81 1.12 5.87 -5.15
N GLN A 82 1.81 6.80 -5.80
CA GLN A 82 2.04 6.76 -7.24
C GLN A 82 2.84 5.52 -7.64
N THR A 83 3.91 5.18 -6.92
CA THR A 83 4.69 3.95 -7.16
C THR A 83 3.80 2.71 -7.08
N LEU A 84 2.94 2.62 -6.06
CA LEU A 84 2.00 1.51 -5.91
C LEU A 84 0.99 1.45 -7.06
N LYS A 85 0.42 2.58 -7.47
CA LYS A 85 -0.53 2.66 -8.59
C LYS A 85 0.13 2.25 -9.91
N LEU A 86 1.33 2.75 -10.19
CA LEU A 86 2.09 2.39 -11.39
C LEU A 86 2.44 0.90 -11.41
N TYR A 87 2.87 0.33 -10.28
CA TYR A 87 3.13 -1.11 -10.18
C TYR A 87 1.87 -1.93 -10.48
N GLN A 88 0.73 -1.57 -9.90
CA GLN A 88 -0.55 -2.22 -10.17
C GLN A 88 -0.96 -2.11 -11.64
N GLN A 89 -0.74 -0.95 -12.27
CA GLN A 89 -0.98 -0.75 -13.70
C GLN A 89 -0.08 -1.64 -14.55
N THR A 90 1.22 -1.75 -14.22
CA THR A 90 2.14 -2.66 -14.91
C THR A 90 1.68 -4.11 -14.81
N LEU A 91 1.24 -4.56 -13.63
CA LEU A 91 0.68 -5.92 -13.47
C LEU A 91 -0.58 -6.13 -14.32
N ALA A 92 -1.45 -5.13 -14.44
CA ALA A 92 -2.65 -5.22 -15.27
C ALA A 92 -2.31 -5.41 -16.77
N PHE A 93 -1.25 -4.77 -17.27
CA PHE A 93 -0.78 -4.97 -18.65
C PHE A 93 -0.22 -6.37 -18.88
N ILE A 94 0.47 -6.94 -17.90
CA ILE A 94 1.06 -8.29 -17.99
C ILE A 94 -0.04 -9.39 -17.95
N GLN A 95 -1.16 -9.13 -17.27
CA GLN A 95 -2.23 -10.11 -17.07
C GLN A 95 -3.33 -10.10 -18.13
N VAL A 96 -3.19 -9.32 -19.22
CA VAL A 96 -4.13 -9.40 -20.35
C VAL A 96 -3.97 -10.78 -21.01
N PRO A 97 -5.01 -11.64 -21.04
CA PRO A 97 -4.96 -12.86 -21.82
C PRO A 97 -4.86 -12.48 -23.30
N GLU A 98 -3.93 -13.08 -24.04
CA GLU A 98 -4.06 -13.16 -25.49
C GLU A 98 -5.44 -13.76 -25.77
N LYS A 99 -6.40 -12.94 -26.23
CA LYS A 99 -7.59 -13.49 -26.86
C LYS A 99 -7.12 -14.10 -28.18
N GLU A 100 -7.17 -15.42 -28.20
CA GLU A 100 -7.15 -16.30 -29.36
C GLU A 100 -7.78 -15.61 -30.58
N ALA A 101 -6.95 -15.30 -31.57
CA ALA A 101 -7.39 -15.12 -32.95
C ALA A 101 -7.33 -16.50 -33.62
N ASP A 102 -8.16 -17.44 -33.16
CA ASP A 102 -8.39 -18.70 -33.88
C ASP A 102 -9.46 -18.47 -34.95
N ASN A 103 -8.96 -18.26 -36.16
CA ASN A 103 -9.35 -18.99 -37.36
C ASN A 103 -10.73 -19.69 -37.35
N ASP A 104 -11.80 -18.98 -37.76
CA ASP A 104 -12.94 -19.64 -38.40
C ASP A 104 -13.78 -18.64 -39.22
N GLU A 105 -13.34 -18.34 -40.44
CA GLU A 105 -14.23 -17.92 -41.53
C GLU A 105 -13.69 -18.41 -42.89
N LEU A 106 -13.48 -19.73 -42.98
CA LEU A 106 -13.44 -20.48 -44.24
C LEU A 106 -14.73 -21.30 -44.34
N ARG A 107 -15.86 -20.60 -44.54
CA ARG A 107 -17.07 -21.15 -45.14
C ARG A 107 -17.64 -20.13 -46.12
N ALA A 108 -17.00 -20.07 -47.29
CA ALA A 108 -17.60 -19.60 -48.54
C ALA A 108 -17.43 -20.70 -49.58
#